data_AF-A0A927RXJ5-F1
#
_entry.id   AF-A0A927RXJ5-F1
#
_cell.length_a   1.000
_cell.length_b   1.000
_cell.length_c   1.000
_cell.angle_alpha   90.00
_cell.angle_beta   90.00
_cell.angle_gamma   90.00
#
_symmetry.space_group_name_H-M   'P 1'
#
loop_
_entity.id
_entity.type
_entity.pdbx_description
1 polymer ?
#
loop_
_entity_poly.entity_id
_entity_poly.type
_entity_poly.pdbx_seq_one_letter_code
_entity_poly.pdbx_strand_id
1 'polypeptide(L)'
;TDSGSGYYLLNRKKLLNGKYVGSDCSGLVSTAIWGTKNVHSSDRTIEIATSKSYKTVKSFKKMRPGDLICRQYSHVVMFLYYVNPEKTKIMVIENGGAEAGTNTVHCAVHDVSYYTKRAYKVRRLSWLG
;
A
#
# COMPACT_ATOMS: atom_id res chain seq x y z
N THR A 1 4.41 16.51 -23.77
CA THR A 1 4.42 15.34 -22.86
C THR A 1 5.53 15.53 -21.87
N ASP A 2 5.18 15.72 -20.59
CA ASP A 2 6.18 15.79 -19.51
C ASP A 2 6.90 14.44 -19.45
N SER A 3 8.23 14.45 -19.52
CA SER A 3 9.07 13.24 -19.52
C SER A 3 9.08 12.54 -18.14
N GLY A 4 8.36 13.08 -17.15
CA GLY A 4 8.30 12.56 -15.79
C GLY A 4 9.61 12.76 -15.02
N SER A 5 10.65 13.29 -15.65
CA SER A 5 12.00 13.47 -15.08
C SER A 5 12.01 14.43 -13.89
N GLY A 6 11.07 15.38 -13.81
CA GLY A 6 10.88 16.25 -12.65
C GLY A 6 10.35 15.52 -11.40
N TYR A 7 9.51 14.49 -11.57
CA TYR A 7 8.93 13.73 -10.46
C TYR A 7 9.98 12.88 -9.71
N TYR A 8 11.09 12.56 -10.38
CA TYR A 8 12.22 11.81 -9.81
C TYR A 8 13.27 12.68 -9.12
N LEU A 9 13.09 14.01 -9.05
CA LEU A 9 14.08 14.90 -8.43
C LEU A 9 14.22 14.71 -6.92
N LEU A 10 13.31 13.96 -6.28
CA LEU A 10 13.37 13.53 -4.89
C LEU A 10 13.63 12.02 -4.76
N ASN A 11 14.27 11.41 -5.76
CA ASN A 11 14.84 10.08 -5.61
C ASN A 11 15.91 10.08 -4.50
N ARG A 12 16.30 8.88 -4.03
CA ARG A 12 17.22 8.66 -2.90
C ARG A 12 18.54 9.45 -2.94
N LYS A 13 18.91 10.08 -4.07
CA LYS A 13 20.12 10.90 -4.21
C LYS A 13 19.94 12.37 -3.80
N LYS A 14 18.71 12.89 -3.72
CA LYS A 14 18.39 14.27 -3.33
C LYS A 14 17.39 14.28 -2.17
N LEU A 15 17.87 13.84 -1.03
CA LEU A 15 17.13 13.78 0.22
C LEU A 15 17.05 15.19 0.85
N LEU A 16 15.89 15.59 1.35
CA LEU A 16 15.77 16.80 2.17
C LEU A 16 16.20 16.44 3.60
N ASN A 17 17.29 17.03 4.09
CA ASN A 17 17.85 16.72 5.42
C ASN A 17 18.12 15.21 5.63
N GLY A 18 18.61 14.51 4.59
CA GLY A 18 18.89 13.07 4.66
C GLY A 18 17.63 12.18 4.70
N LYS A 19 16.44 12.76 4.48
CA LYS A 19 15.17 12.03 4.45
C LYS A 19 14.54 12.04 3.05
N TYR A 20 13.93 10.92 2.70
CA TYR A 20 13.07 10.84 1.52
C TYR A 20 11.82 11.66 1.79
N VAL A 21 11.52 12.61 0.91
CA VAL A 21 10.37 13.53 1.01
C VAL A 21 9.21 13.15 0.10
N GLY A 22 9.33 12.05 -0.64
CA GLY A 22 8.22 11.50 -1.40
C GLY A 22 7.30 10.65 -0.55
N SER A 23 6.12 10.36 -1.09
CA SER A 23 5.26 9.28 -0.60
C SER A 23 5.65 8.01 -1.37
N ASP A 24 5.93 6.91 -0.68
CA ASP A 24 6.07 5.57 -1.25
C ASP A 24 4.83 4.72 -0.95
N CYS A 25 4.82 3.43 -1.30
CA CYS A 25 3.68 2.54 -1.07
C CYS A 25 3.21 2.55 0.40
N SER A 26 4.15 2.43 1.33
CA SER A 26 3.89 2.48 2.77
C SER A 26 3.50 3.88 3.24
N GLY A 27 4.20 4.92 2.80
CA GLY A 27 3.92 6.30 3.18
C GLY A 27 2.50 6.73 2.77
N LEU A 28 2.05 6.32 1.58
CA LEU A 28 0.68 6.56 1.11
C LEU A 28 -0.32 5.93 2.09
N VAL A 29 -0.25 4.60 2.28
CA VAL A 29 -1.30 3.88 3.01
C VAL A 29 -1.27 4.19 4.51
N SER A 30 -0.09 4.39 5.09
CA SER A 30 0.08 4.71 6.51
C SER A 30 -0.45 6.10 6.82
N THR A 31 -0.17 7.09 5.97
CA THR A 31 -0.74 8.45 6.14
C THR A 31 -2.24 8.45 5.90
N ALA A 32 -2.74 7.70 4.92
CA ALA A 32 -4.17 7.61 4.64
C ALA A 32 -4.97 7.00 5.80
N ILE A 33 -4.39 6.02 6.52
CA ILE A 33 -5.06 5.36 7.65
C ILE A 33 -4.91 6.16 8.95
N TRP A 34 -3.71 6.66 9.24
CA TRP A 34 -3.37 7.20 10.56
C TRP A 34 -3.35 8.73 10.63
N GLY A 35 -3.35 9.41 9.48
CA GLY A 35 -3.09 10.84 9.40
C GLY A 35 -1.60 11.17 9.61
N THR A 36 -1.24 12.44 9.38
CA THR A 36 0.18 12.89 9.33
C THR A 36 0.83 13.12 10.70
N LYS A 37 0.06 13.14 11.79
CA LYS A 37 0.55 13.44 13.15
C LYS A 37 0.62 12.21 14.07
N ASN A 38 0.31 11.03 13.56
CA ASN A 38 0.32 9.79 14.32
C ASN A 38 1.68 9.10 14.23
N VAL A 39 2.11 8.40 15.28
CA VAL A 39 3.38 7.63 15.27
C VAL A 39 3.44 6.56 14.17
N HIS A 40 2.29 6.07 13.72
CA HIS A 40 2.16 5.10 12.64
C HIS A 40 2.07 5.73 11.25
N SER A 41 2.15 7.06 11.11
CA SER A 41 2.07 7.73 9.80
C SER A 41 3.21 7.37 8.85
N SER A 42 4.33 6.88 9.41
CA SER A 42 5.52 6.44 8.68
C SER A 42 5.75 4.93 8.76
N ASP A 43 4.75 4.14 9.17
CA ASP A 43 4.86 2.68 9.22
C ASP A 43 5.29 2.14 7.84
N ARG A 44 6.42 1.43 7.81
CA ARG A 44 6.96 0.71 6.65
C ARG A 44 6.24 -0.63 6.48
N THR A 45 6.41 -1.27 5.33
CA THR A 45 5.80 -2.59 5.03
C THR A 45 6.11 -3.67 6.08
N ILE A 46 7.28 -3.64 6.72
CA ILE A 46 7.59 -4.54 7.84
C ILE A 46 6.74 -4.25 9.08
N GLU A 47 6.60 -2.97 9.46
CA GLU A 47 5.82 -2.53 10.61
C GLU A 47 4.33 -2.83 10.40
N ILE A 48 3.78 -2.54 9.22
CA ILE A 48 2.39 -2.88 8.85
C ILE A 48 2.14 -4.39 8.97
N ALA A 49 3.09 -5.21 8.53
CA ALA A 49 2.93 -6.66 8.49
C ALA A 49 3.10 -7.36 9.84
N THR A 50 3.76 -6.73 10.83
CA THR A 50 4.08 -7.36 12.14
C THR A 50 3.46 -6.66 13.33
N SER A 51 3.14 -5.36 13.24
CA SER A 51 2.62 -4.56 14.36
C SER A 51 1.27 -5.07 14.87
N LYS A 52 1.09 -4.99 16.19
CA LYS A 52 -0.18 -5.29 16.88
C LYS A 52 -1.27 -4.23 16.66
N SER A 53 -0.90 -3.06 16.11
CA SER A 53 -1.86 -2.05 15.65
C SER A 53 -2.74 -2.57 14.51
N TYR A 54 -2.33 -3.67 13.86
CA TYR A 54 -3.10 -4.35 12.84
C TYR A 54 -3.37 -5.82 13.21
N LYS A 55 -4.54 -6.32 12.82
CA LYS A 55 -4.91 -7.74 12.83
C LYS A 55 -4.85 -8.34 11.43
N THR A 56 -4.50 -9.63 11.34
CA THR A 56 -4.54 -10.36 10.07
C THR A 56 -5.98 -10.71 9.72
N VAL A 57 -6.41 -10.33 8.52
CA VAL A 57 -7.67 -10.85 7.95
C VAL A 57 -7.35 -12.20 7.31
N LYS A 58 -7.90 -13.29 7.88
CA LYS A 58 -7.56 -14.68 7.50
C LYS A 58 -7.89 -15.05 6.04
N SER A 59 -8.72 -14.26 5.36
CA SER A 59 -9.16 -14.57 4.00
C SER A 59 -9.27 -13.31 3.14
N PHE A 60 -8.72 -13.37 1.94
CA PHE A 60 -8.90 -12.37 0.90
C PHE A 60 -10.35 -12.22 0.45
N LYS A 61 -11.30 -13.09 0.84
CA LYS A 61 -12.75 -12.93 0.59
C LYS A 61 -13.49 -12.11 1.67
N LYS A 62 -12.81 -11.82 2.78
CA LYS A 62 -13.33 -11.07 3.94
C LYS A 62 -12.74 -9.66 4.06
N MET A 63 -12.07 -9.19 3.01
CA MET A 63 -11.51 -7.85 2.99
C MET A 63 -12.62 -6.81 2.99
N ARG A 64 -12.33 -5.65 3.57
CA ARG A 64 -13.19 -4.48 3.60
C ARG A 64 -12.41 -3.27 3.11
N PRO A 65 -13.07 -2.28 2.50
CA PRO A 65 -12.42 -1.05 2.07
C PRO A 65 -11.51 -0.49 3.17
N GLY A 66 -10.27 -0.15 2.82
CA GLY A 66 -9.25 0.32 3.76
C GLY A 66 -8.33 -0.79 4.33
N ASP A 67 -8.63 -2.06 4.10
CA ASP A 67 -7.69 -3.14 4.42
C ASP A 67 -6.41 -3.01 3.59
N LEU A 68 -5.26 -3.27 4.22
CA LEU A 68 -3.97 -3.24 3.56
C LEU A 68 -3.56 -4.64 3.11
N ILE A 69 -3.13 -4.78 1.86
CA ILE A 69 -2.55 -6.01 1.33
C ILE A 69 -1.03 -5.81 1.29
N CYS A 70 -0.32 -6.40 2.25
CA CYS A 70 1.06 -6.06 2.55
C CYS A 70 2.00 -7.26 2.46
N ARG A 71 3.13 -7.09 1.76
CA ARG A 71 4.26 -8.02 1.79
C ARG A 71 5.46 -7.34 2.45
N GLN A 72 5.99 -8.00 3.47
CA GLN A 72 7.16 -7.53 4.23
C GLN A 72 8.33 -7.20 3.29
N TYR A 73 8.97 -6.05 3.52
CA TYR A 73 10.13 -5.56 2.77
C TYR A 73 9.91 -5.40 1.25
N SER A 74 8.65 -5.35 0.80
CA SER A 74 8.34 -5.32 -0.63
C SER A 74 7.34 -4.23 -0.96
N HIS A 75 6.04 -4.47 -0.82
CA HIS A 75 5.00 -3.55 -1.29
C HIS A 75 3.75 -3.64 -0.42
N VAL A 76 2.98 -2.57 -0.41
CA VAL A 76 1.67 -2.52 0.24
C VAL A 76 0.70 -1.72 -0.61
N VAL A 77 -0.52 -2.23 -0.71
CA VAL A 77 -1.62 -1.57 -1.41
C VAL A 77 -2.84 -1.52 -0.49
N MET A 78 -3.76 -0.59 -0.75
CA MET A 78 -5.01 -0.49 0.00
C MET A 78 -6.16 -1.03 -0.86
N PHE A 79 -6.88 -2.00 -0.31
CA PHE A 79 -8.07 -2.56 -0.94
C PHE A 79 -9.23 -1.56 -0.89
N LEU A 80 -9.89 -1.34 -2.04
CA LEU A 80 -11.07 -0.49 -2.15
C LEU A 80 -12.35 -1.33 -2.20
N TYR A 81 -12.49 -2.25 -3.16
CA TYR A 81 -13.67 -3.11 -3.30
C TYR A 81 -13.41 -4.31 -4.21
N TYR A 82 -14.29 -5.32 -4.17
CA TYR A 82 -14.30 -6.42 -5.13
C TYR A 82 -14.99 -5.98 -6.42
N VAL A 83 -14.37 -6.29 -7.56
CA VAL A 83 -14.89 -5.89 -8.88
C VAL A 83 -15.94 -6.89 -9.39
N ASN A 84 -15.98 -8.09 -8.81
CA ASN A 84 -16.91 -9.15 -9.20
C ASN A 84 -17.50 -9.90 -7.99
N PRO A 85 -18.70 -10.51 -8.12
CA PRO A 85 -19.36 -11.24 -7.03
C PRO A 85 -18.54 -12.42 -6.49
N GLU A 86 -17.75 -13.09 -7.32
CA GLU A 86 -16.92 -14.23 -6.94
C GLU A 86 -15.70 -13.83 -6.10
N LYS A 87 -15.44 -12.51 -5.98
CA LYS A 87 -14.34 -11.93 -5.21
C LYS A 87 -12.97 -12.41 -5.68
N THR A 88 -12.80 -12.54 -6.99
CA THR A 88 -11.52 -12.95 -7.62
C THR A 88 -10.74 -11.78 -8.19
N LYS A 89 -11.38 -10.63 -8.40
CA LYS A 89 -10.77 -9.37 -8.82
C LYS A 89 -11.05 -8.27 -7.81
N ILE A 90 -10.04 -7.44 -7.55
CA ILE A 90 -10.10 -6.36 -6.57
C ILE A 90 -9.63 -5.05 -7.19
N MET A 91 -10.28 -3.97 -6.79
CA MET A 91 -9.80 -2.62 -6.99
C MET A 91 -8.91 -2.23 -5.81
N VAL A 92 -7.71 -1.73 -6.08
CA VAL A 92 -6.80 -1.21 -5.08
C VAL A 92 -6.37 0.22 -5.44
N ILE A 93 -5.97 0.98 -4.44
CA ILE A 93 -5.17 2.18 -4.61
C ILE A 93 -3.75 1.90 -4.14
N GLU A 94 -2.76 2.31 -4.94
CA GLU A 94 -1.36 2.08 -4.66
C GLU A 94 -0.48 3.23 -5.15
N ASN A 95 0.73 3.29 -4.59
CA ASN A 95 1.77 4.22 -5.01
C ASN A 95 3.06 3.44 -5.21
N GLY A 96 3.68 3.59 -6.37
CA GLY A 96 4.76 2.74 -6.81
C GLY A 96 4.24 1.45 -7.45
N GLY A 97 4.93 1.02 -8.51
CA GLY A 97 4.66 -0.20 -9.26
C GLY A 97 5.90 -0.58 -10.09
N ALA A 98 5.93 -1.81 -10.60
CA ALA A 98 7.03 -2.29 -11.43
C ALA A 98 7.02 -1.71 -12.86
N GLU A 99 5.96 -1.00 -13.24
CA GLU A 99 5.78 -0.46 -14.59
C GLU A 99 6.45 0.92 -14.73
N ALA A 100 7.15 1.14 -15.85
CA ALA A 100 7.74 2.43 -16.16
C ALA A 100 6.64 3.51 -16.22
N GLY A 101 6.70 4.48 -15.31
CA GLY A 101 5.69 5.55 -15.18
C GLY A 101 4.76 5.41 -13.96
N THR A 102 4.77 4.28 -13.24
CA THR A 102 3.94 4.05 -12.03
C THR A 102 4.56 4.55 -10.72
N ASN A 103 5.35 5.63 -10.76
CA ASN A 103 5.80 6.35 -9.55
C ASN A 103 4.77 7.40 -9.09
N THR A 104 3.50 7.09 -9.29
CA THR A 104 2.36 7.93 -8.95
C THR A 104 1.31 7.10 -8.22
N VAL A 105 0.47 7.81 -7.47
CA VAL A 105 -0.74 7.23 -6.89
C VAL A 105 -1.70 6.90 -8.02
N HIS A 106 -2.19 5.67 -8.08
CA HIS A 106 -3.17 5.24 -9.06
C HIS A 106 -4.07 4.13 -8.49
N CYS A 107 -5.18 3.89 -9.16
CA CYS A 107 -6.05 2.75 -8.90
C CYS A 107 -5.84 1.68 -9.97
N ALA A 108 -5.83 0.41 -9.57
CA ALA A 108 -5.64 -0.71 -10.47
C ALA A 108 -6.56 -1.88 -10.09
N VAL A 109 -6.98 -2.64 -11.11
CA VAL A 109 -7.69 -3.90 -10.92
C VAL A 109 -6.68 -5.04 -10.96
N HIS A 110 -6.65 -5.83 -9.90
CA HIS A 110 -5.76 -7.00 -9.79
C HIS A 110 -6.57 -8.27 -9.51
N ASP A 111 -6.07 -9.40 -10.01
CA ASP A 111 -6.55 -10.70 -9.56
C ASP A 111 -6.10 -10.94 -8.12
N VAL A 112 -7.02 -11.40 -7.25
CA VAL A 112 -6.70 -11.82 -5.88
C VAL A 112 -5.57 -12.85 -5.87
N SER A 113 -5.53 -13.72 -6.89
CA SER A 113 -4.51 -14.75 -7.03
C SER A 113 -3.08 -14.20 -7.14
N TYR A 114 -2.91 -12.95 -7.62
CA TYR A 114 -1.62 -12.30 -7.66
C TYR A 114 -1.01 -12.20 -6.26
N TYR A 115 -1.81 -11.76 -5.28
CA TYR A 115 -1.37 -11.53 -3.90
C TYR A 115 -1.28 -12.81 -3.09
N THR A 116 -2.26 -13.72 -3.22
CA THR A 116 -2.27 -14.98 -2.45
C THR A 116 -1.09 -15.89 -2.80
N LYS A 117 -0.62 -15.86 -4.06
CA LYS A 117 0.55 -16.61 -4.51
C LYS A 117 1.90 -15.97 -4.13
N ARG A 118 1.91 -14.72 -3.63
CA ARG A 118 3.13 -13.92 -3.40
C ARG A 118 3.34 -13.54 -1.93
N ALA A 119 2.79 -14.34 -1.01
CA ALA A 119 2.96 -14.18 0.44
C ALA A 119 2.52 -12.81 1.00
N TYR A 120 1.58 -12.13 0.33
CA TYR A 120 0.96 -10.94 0.88
C TYR A 120 0.00 -11.32 2.02
N LYS A 121 -0.01 -10.51 3.07
CA LYS A 121 -0.92 -10.61 4.21
C LYS A 121 -1.93 -9.48 4.15
N VAL A 122 -3.19 -9.79 4.39
CA VAL A 122 -4.21 -8.75 4.58
C VAL A 122 -4.15 -8.27 6.03
N ARG A 123 -4.04 -6.96 6.22
CA ARG A 123 -3.90 -6.27 7.50
C ARG A 123 -5.01 -5.24 7.65
N ARG A 124 -5.75 -5.32 8.75
CA ARG A 124 -6.79 -4.35 9.16
C ARG A 124 -6.39 -3.73 10.48
N LEU A 125 -6.77 -2.49 10.74
CA LEU A 125 -6.65 -1.92 12.09
C LEU A 125 -7.28 -2.84 13.13
N SER A 126 -6.56 -3.05 14.24
CA SER A 126 -6.90 -4.09 15.22
C SER A 126 -8.25 -3.85 15.92
N TRP A 127 -8.65 -2.59 16.11
CA TRP A 127 -9.90 -2.20 16.76
C TRP A 127 -11.11 -2.13 15.83
N LEU A 128 -10.93 -2.25 14.51
CA LEU A 128 -12.06 -2.24 13.56
C LEU A 128 -12.67 -3.64 13.47
N GLY A 129 -13.99 -3.78 13.65
CA GLY A 129 -14.74 -5.06 13.58
C GLY A 129 -14.33 -5.98 12.44
#